data_AF-D3CZ29-F1
#
_entry.id   AF-D3CZ29-F1
#
_cell.length_a   1.000
_cell.length_b   1.000
_cell.length_c   1.000
_cell.angle_alpha   90.00
_cell.angle_beta   90.00
_cell.angle_gamma   90.00
#
_symmetry.space_group_name_H-M   'P 1'
#
loop_
_entity.id
_entity.type
_entity.pdbx_description
1 polymer ?
#
loop_
_entity_poly.entity_id
_entity_poly.type
_entity_poly.pdbx_seq_one_letter_code
_entity_poly.pdbx_strand_id
1 'polypeptide(L)'
;MSAAELSDACARLGLPVHRSVIANLEGGRRGSVTIAELIAFAAALDVAPAQLLCPVGYADEVEMPPGRIRPTWDVYEWITGACPEKTETPIAHYRKYHLYQREERQAQQRADEQDHRAGQLPAGPLQDAVRATADAERGRAQTIYALLDVLRKDMISAGIRPPADRPDEAGTPA
;
A
#
# COMPACT_ATOMS: atom_id res chain seq x y z
N MET A 1 20.16 -11.09 13.78
CA MET A 1 19.75 -10.79 15.17
C MET A 1 19.57 -12.11 15.91
N SER A 2 20.12 -12.23 17.12
CA SER A 2 19.96 -13.40 18.00
C SER A 2 18.67 -13.32 18.82
N ALA A 3 18.24 -14.44 19.42
CA ALA A 3 17.07 -14.45 20.31
C ALA A 3 17.21 -13.54 21.55
N ALA A 4 18.43 -13.29 22.02
CA ALA A 4 18.69 -12.34 23.11
C ALA A 4 18.48 -10.89 22.62
N GLU A 5 19.05 -10.55 21.46
CA GLU A 5 18.88 -9.22 20.86
C GLU A 5 17.42 -8.92 20.51
N LEU A 6 16.67 -9.91 20.01
CA LEU A 6 15.23 -9.78 19.76
C LEU A 6 14.44 -9.55 21.05
N SER A 7 14.74 -10.31 22.11
CA SER A 7 14.14 -10.13 23.45
C SER A 7 14.33 -8.71 23.95
N ASP A 8 15.56 -8.18 23.86
CA ASP A 8 15.88 -6.82 24.28
C ASP A 8 15.17 -5.78 23.40
N ALA A 9 15.04 -6.02 22.10
CA ALA A 9 14.32 -5.14 21.19
C ALA A 9 12.81 -5.10 21.52
N CYS A 10 12.19 -6.25 21.76
CA CYS A 10 10.79 -6.31 22.17
C CYS A 10 10.55 -5.59 23.51
N ALA A 11 11.47 -5.73 24.48
CA ALA A 11 11.39 -4.99 25.74
C ALA A 11 11.44 -3.46 25.53
N ARG A 12 12.29 -2.97 24.62
CA ARG A 12 12.34 -1.54 24.26
C ARG A 12 11.06 -1.04 23.59
N LEU A 13 10.31 -1.91 22.90
CA LEU A 13 9.01 -1.61 22.30
C LEU A 13 7.84 -1.67 23.30
N GLY A 14 8.10 -1.97 24.58
CA GLY A 14 7.08 -2.08 25.61
C GLY A 14 6.35 -3.43 25.65
N LEU A 15 6.83 -4.43 24.91
CA LEU A 15 6.33 -5.81 24.98
C LEU A 15 7.49 -6.77 25.32
N PRO A 16 7.84 -6.95 26.61
CA PRO A 16 8.90 -7.89 26.98
C PRO A 16 8.57 -9.32 26.56
N VAL A 17 9.37 -9.90 25.65
CA VAL A 17 9.28 -11.31 25.25
C VAL A 17 10.58 -11.99 25.63
N HIS A 18 10.51 -12.93 26.58
CA HIS A 18 11.71 -13.58 27.10
C HIS A 18 12.41 -14.43 26.04
N ARG A 19 13.75 -14.42 26.01
CA ARG A 19 14.58 -15.23 25.08
C ARG A 19 14.14 -16.70 25.00
N SER A 20 13.75 -17.33 26.11
CA SER A 20 13.31 -18.73 26.09
C SER A 20 12.01 -18.95 25.31
N VAL A 21 11.13 -17.95 25.29
CA VAL A 21 9.88 -17.97 24.50
C VAL A 21 10.23 -17.90 23.02
N ILE A 22 11.14 -17.02 22.64
CA ILE A 22 11.64 -16.88 21.26
C ILE A 22 12.29 -18.19 20.81
N ALA A 23 13.18 -18.76 21.62
CA ALA A 23 13.82 -20.04 21.31
C ALA A 23 12.82 -21.21 21.21
N ASN A 24 11.69 -21.15 21.93
CA ASN A 24 10.63 -22.13 21.81
C ASN A 24 9.79 -21.95 20.55
N LEU A 25 9.59 -20.71 20.09
CA LEU A 25 8.95 -20.42 18.81
C LEU A 25 9.83 -20.89 17.64
N GLU A 26 11.11 -20.52 17.63
CA GLU A 26 12.08 -20.92 16.61
C GLU A 26 12.26 -22.44 16.55
N GLY A 27 12.24 -23.10 17.72
CA GLY A 27 12.33 -24.56 17.82
C GLY A 27 11.01 -25.30 17.62
N GLY A 28 9.90 -24.61 17.30
CA GLY A 28 8.58 -25.22 17.10
C GLY A 28 7.92 -25.81 18.35
N ARG A 29 8.53 -25.66 19.54
CA ARG A 29 7.97 -26.14 20.82
C ARG A 29 6.76 -25.31 21.27
N ARG A 30 6.68 -24.06 20.81
CA ARG A 30 5.50 -23.21 20.96
C ARG A 30 4.92 -22.96 19.56
N GLY A 31 3.72 -23.47 19.32
CA GLY A 31 3.06 -23.37 18.00
C GLY A 31 2.18 -22.13 17.80
N SER A 32 2.21 -21.15 18.71
CA SER A 32 1.34 -19.97 18.64
C SER A 32 2.09 -18.68 18.94
N VAL A 33 1.76 -17.64 18.17
CA VAL A 33 2.22 -16.26 18.33
C VAL A 33 0.98 -15.38 18.50
N THR A 34 0.95 -14.55 19.54
CA THR A 34 -0.13 -13.57 19.72
C THR A 34 0.01 -12.43 18.70
N ILE A 35 -1.07 -11.69 18.44
CA ILE A 35 -1.02 -10.52 17.54
C ILE A 35 -0.01 -9.47 18.07
N ALA A 36 0.02 -9.24 19.38
CA ALA A 36 0.97 -8.31 19.98
C ALA A 36 2.42 -8.74 19.74
N GLU A 37 2.73 -10.03 19.92
CA GLU A 37 4.06 -10.58 19.64
C GLU A 37 4.41 -10.46 18.15
N LEU A 38 3.49 -10.78 17.24
CA LEU A 38 3.70 -10.64 15.80
C LEU A 38 4.09 -9.19 15.43
N ILE A 39 3.34 -8.21 15.93
CA ILE A 39 3.62 -6.79 15.67
C ILE A 39 4.95 -6.37 16.30
N ALA A 40 5.24 -6.78 17.53
CA ALA A 40 6.49 -6.46 18.19
C ALA A 40 7.71 -7.09 17.51
N PHE A 41 7.60 -8.34 17.04
CA PHE A 41 8.65 -9.00 16.28
C PHE A 41 8.87 -8.31 14.94
N ALA A 42 7.81 -7.99 14.20
CA ALA A 42 7.90 -7.28 12.93
C ALA A 42 8.59 -5.92 13.09
N ALA A 43 8.18 -5.13 14.10
CA ALA A 43 8.79 -3.85 14.42
C ALA A 43 10.25 -3.99 14.87
N ALA A 44 10.58 -5.00 15.69
CA ALA A 44 11.96 -5.25 16.14
C ALA A 44 12.89 -5.71 15.00
N LEU A 45 12.34 -6.40 14.01
CA LEU A 45 13.04 -6.90 12.83
C LEU A 45 13.08 -5.92 11.65
N ASP A 46 12.39 -4.78 11.77
CA ASP A 46 12.21 -3.79 10.70
C ASP A 46 11.61 -4.40 9.41
N VAL A 47 10.57 -5.21 9.58
CA VAL A 47 9.83 -5.85 8.47
C VAL A 47 8.33 -5.64 8.62
N ALA A 48 7.59 -5.79 7.52
CA ALA A 48 6.13 -5.81 7.58
C ALA A 48 5.63 -7.08 8.29
N PRO A 49 4.55 -7.03 9.12
CA PRO A 49 3.98 -8.21 9.76
C PRO A 49 3.60 -9.32 8.77
N ALA A 50 3.17 -8.97 7.56
CA ALA A 50 2.84 -9.90 6.49
C ALA A 50 4.03 -10.78 6.07
N GLN A 51 5.26 -10.29 6.20
CA GLN A 51 6.48 -11.04 5.88
C GLN A 51 6.77 -12.15 6.91
N LEU A 52 6.30 -12.00 8.15
CA LEU A 52 6.39 -13.04 9.17
C LEU A 52 5.28 -14.10 9.04
N LEU A 53 4.17 -13.76 8.38
CA LEU A 53 3.04 -14.65 8.14
C LEU A 53 3.17 -15.43 6.83
N CYS A 54 3.83 -14.85 5.83
CA CYS A 54 3.87 -15.37 4.48
C CYS A 54 5.32 -15.36 3.95
N PRO A 55 5.92 -16.53 3.68
CA PRO A 55 7.34 -16.66 3.31
C PRO A 55 7.60 -16.32 1.82
N VAL A 56 7.12 -15.17 1.33
CA VAL A 56 7.27 -14.75 -0.08
C VAL A 56 8.76 -14.72 -0.45
N GLY A 57 9.13 -15.44 -1.50
CA GLY A 57 10.52 -15.55 -1.96
C GLY A 57 11.38 -16.57 -1.21
N TYR A 58 10.83 -17.23 -0.19
CA TYR A 58 11.48 -18.29 0.58
C TYR A 58 10.80 -19.66 0.43
N ALA A 59 9.50 -19.68 0.09
CA ALA A 59 8.77 -20.89 -0.27
C ALA A 59 7.75 -20.59 -1.38
N ASP A 60 7.58 -21.53 -2.31
CA ASP A 60 6.61 -21.40 -3.40
C ASP A 60 5.16 -21.53 -2.90
N GLU A 61 4.96 -22.35 -1.87
CA GLU A 61 3.64 -22.63 -1.28
C GLU A 61 3.68 -22.57 0.25
N VAL A 62 2.54 -22.25 0.85
CA VAL A 62 2.35 -22.23 2.30
C VAL A 62 0.95 -22.72 2.65
N GLU A 63 0.82 -23.39 3.79
CA GLU A 63 -0.47 -23.80 4.32
C GLU A 63 -1.18 -22.63 5.01
N MET A 64 -2.19 -22.06 4.38
CA MET A 64 -3.02 -21.00 4.95
C MET A 64 -4.38 -20.86 4.24
N PRO A 65 -5.53 -21.02 4.94
CA PRO A 65 -5.70 -21.47 6.33
C PRO A 65 -5.35 -22.96 6.53
N PRO A 66 -5.42 -23.51 7.77
CA PRO A 66 -5.15 -24.92 8.03
C PRO A 66 -5.91 -25.86 7.08
N GLY A 67 -5.22 -26.87 6.58
CA GLY A 67 -5.68 -27.83 5.58
C GLY A 67 -5.66 -27.32 4.13
N ARG A 68 -5.13 -26.12 3.86
CA ARG A 68 -5.07 -25.55 2.50
C ARG A 68 -3.68 -25.05 2.15
N ILE A 69 -2.97 -25.82 1.33
CA ILE A 69 -1.73 -25.41 0.69
C ILE A 69 -2.06 -24.50 -0.49
N ARG A 70 -1.43 -23.33 -0.57
CA ARG A 70 -1.66 -22.33 -1.62
C ARG A 70 -0.33 -21.69 -2.04
N PRO A 71 -0.23 -21.16 -3.27
CA PRO A 71 0.89 -20.34 -3.68
C PRO A 71 1.11 -19.19 -2.68
N THR A 72 2.35 -18.96 -2.29
CA THR A 72 2.71 -17.96 -1.29
C THR A 72 2.27 -16.54 -1.71
N TRP A 73 2.29 -16.25 -3.02
CA TRP A 73 1.77 -14.97 -3.54
C TRP A 73 0.27 -14.79 -3.28
N ASP A 74 -0.54 -15.81 -3.53
CA ASP A 74 -2.00 -15.75 -3.32
C ASP A 74 -2.35 -15.58 -1.84
N VAL A 75 -1.55 -16.17 -0.95
CA VAL A 75 -1.69 -16.01 0.50
C VAL A 75 -1.33 -14.59 0.91
N TYR A 76 -0.25 -14.04 0.37
CA TYR A 76 0.12 -12.64 0.58
C TYR A 76 -1.00 -11.69 0.13
N GLU A 77 -1.55 -11.87 -1.08
CA GLU A 77 -2.64 -11.03 -1.57
C GLU A 77 -3.90 -11.14 -0.71
N TRP A 78 -4.20 -12.32 -0.19
CA TRP A 78 -5.30 -12.52 0.74
C TRP A 78 -5.07 -11.78 2.07
N ILE A 79 -3.88 -11.90 2.67
CA ILE A 79 -3.52 -11.21 3.93
C ILE A 79 -3.61 -9.69 3.78
N THR A 80 -3.11 -9.13 2.66
CA THR A 80 -3.10 -7.68 2.46
C THR A 80 -4.42 -7.12 1.93
N GLY A 81 -5.45 -7.96 1.74
CA GLY A 81 -6.70 -7.55 1.10
C GLY A 81 -6.53 -7.12 -0.36
N ALA A 82 -5.44 -7.54 -1.00
CA ALA A 82 -5.12 -7.29 -2.40
C ALA A 82 -5.81 -8.27 -3.36
N CYS A 83 -6.60 -9.21 -2.84
CA CYS A 83 -7.25 -10.26 -3.59
C CYS A 83 -8.08 -9.71 -4.78
N PRO A 84 -7.74 -10.09 -6.03
CA PRO A 84 -8.39 -9.55 -7.22
C PRO A 84 -9.88 -9.90 -7.34
N GLU A 85 -10.33 -10.95 -6.66
CA GLU A 85 -11.72 -11.42 -6.68
C GLU A 85 -12.69 -10.52 -5.90
N LYS A 86 -12.19 -9.60 -5.04
CA LYS A 86 -13.04 -8.78 -4.17
C LYS A 86 -12.75 -7.28 -4.31
N THR A 87 -13.27 -6.68 -5.37
CA THR A 87 -13.15 -5.24 -5.66
C THR A 87 -13.97 -4.34 -4.72
N GLU A 88 -14.95 -4.88 -4.00
CA GLU A 88 -15.89 -4.08 -3.20
C GLU A 88 -15.47 -3.83 -1.75
N THR A 89 -14.26 -4.23 -1.35
CA THR A 89 -13.80 -4.02 0.05
C THR A 89 -13.28 -2.60 0.26
N PRO A 90 -13.32 -2.06 1.50
CA PRO A 90 -12.66 -0.79 1.82
C PRO A 90 -11.18 -0.77 1.45
N ILE A 91 -10.45 -1.86 1.68
CA ILE A 91 -9.02 -1.96 1.35
C ILE A 91 -8.81 -1.84 -0.17
N ALA A 92 -9.63 -2.54 -0.97
CA ALA A 92 -9.56 -2.46 -2.43
C ALA A 92 -9.81 -1.03 -2.94
N HIS A 93 -10.82 -0.35 -2.39
CA HIS A 93 -11.12 1.05 -2.74
C HIS A 93 -9.97 1.99 -2.39
N TYR A 94 -9.42 1.90 -1.17
CA TYR A 94 -8.29 2.73 -0.73
C TYR A 94 -7.03 2.46 -1.55
N ARG A 95 -6.77 1.20 -1.93
CA ARG A 95 -5.65 0.83 -2.80
C ARG A 95 -5.81 1.47 -4.17
N LYS A 96 -6.99 1.35 -4.78
CA LYS A 96 -7.31 1.96 -6.08
C LYS A 96 -7.22 3.50 -6.01
N TYR A 97 -7.71 4.09 -4.92
CA TYR A 97 -7.63 5.53 -4.68
C TYR A 97 -6.18 6.01 -4.67
N HIS A 98 -5.32 5.39 -3.85
CA HIS A 98 -3.92 5.82 -3.76
C HIS A 98 -3.11 5.50 -5.02
N LEU A 99 -3.47 4.47 -5.79
CA LEU A 99 -2.92 4.23 -7.12
C LEU A 99 -3.24 5.40 -8.05
N TYR A 100 -4.52 5.74 -8.21
CA TYR A 100 -4.95 6.84 -9.07
C TYR A 100 -4.39 8.18 -8.61
N GLN A 101 -4.36 8.45 -7.32
CA GLN A 101 -3.76 9.67 -6.78
C GLN A 101 -2.26 9.75 -7.07
N ARG A 102 -1.54 8.63 -7.06
CA ARG A 102 -0.12 8.61 -7.45
C ARG A 102 0.03 8.88 -8.94
N GLU A 103 -0.80 8.25 -9.78
CA GLU A 103 -0.73 8.42 -11.24
C GLU A 103 -1.12 9.84 -11.68
N GLU A 104 -2.13 10.44 -11.05
CA GLU A 104 -2.54 11.82 -11.31
C GLU A 104 -1.41 12.79 -10.96
N ARG A 105 -0.81 12.67 -9.78
CA ARG A 105 0.34 13.49 -9.38
C ARG A 105 1.53 13.33 -10.32
N GLN A 106 1.81 12.11 -10.77
CA GLN A 106 2.89 11.86 -11.72
C GLN A 106 2.61 12.48 -13.08
N ALA A 107 1.37 12.41 -13.58
CA ALA A 107 0.97 13.04 -14.83
C ALA A 107 1.07 14.58 -14.73
N GLN A 108 0.63 15.16 -13.61
CA GLN A 108 0.76 16.60 -13.36
C GLN A 108 2.23 17.05 -13.32
N GLN A 109 3.08 16.33 -12.58
CA GLN A 109 4.52 16.63 -12.52
C GLN A 109 5.16 16.60 -13.92
N ARG A 110 4.83 15.62 -14.74
CA ARG A 110 5.33 15.54 -16.12
C ARG A 110 4.83 16.70 -16.98
N ALA A 111 3.56 17.10 -16.83
CA ALA A 111 3.02 18.25 -17.54
C ALA A 111 3.81 19.52 -17.19
N ASP A 112 4.03 19.77 -15.90
CA ASP A 112 4.78 20.93 -15.40
C ASP A 112 6.24 20.93 -15.90
N GLU A 113 6.89 19.76 -15.91
CA GLU A 113 8.25 19.57 -16.45
C GLU A 113 8.31 19.91 -17.96
N GLN A 114 7.33 19.46 -18.74
CA GLN A 114 7.28 19.76 -20.17
C GLN A 114 6.96 21.23 -20.45
N ASP A 115 6.05 21.85 -19.68
CA ASP A 115 5.76 23.29 -19.79
C ASP A 115 7.00 24.12 -19.48
N HIS A 116 7.71 23.78 -18.41
CA HIS A 116 8.97 24.44 -18.06
C HIS A 116 10.00 24.31 -19.17
N ARG A 117 10.17 23.09 -19.72
CA ARG A 117 11.07 22.84 -20.86
C ARG A 117 10.66 23.63 -22.10
N ALA A 118 9.37 23.69 -22.42
CA ALA A 118 8.87 24.47 -23.55
C ALA A 118 9.18 25.97 -23.38
N GLY A 119 9.07 26.51 -22.16
CA GLY A 119 9.42 27.89 -21.85
C GLY A 119 10.89 28.26 -22.09
N GLN A 120 11.80 27.28 -22.09
CA GLN A 120 13.23 27.47 -22.35
C GLN A 120 13.62 27.35 -23.84
N LEU A 121 12.71 26.87 -24.69
CA LEU A 121 12.97 26.67 -26.11
C LEU A 121 12.63 27.92 -26.94
N PRO A 122 13.37 28.18 -28.04
CA PRO A 122 12.98 29.21 -28.99
C PRO A 122 11.65 28.86 -29.65
N ALA A 123 10.89 29.88 -30.05
CA ALA A 123 9.63 29.69 -30.77
C ALA A 123 9.83 28.89 -32.05
N GLY A 124 9.01 27.87 -32.24
CA GLY A 124 9.04 27.01 -33.41
C GLY A 124 8.54 25.58 -33.16
N PRO A 125 8.66 24.69 -34.17
CA PRO A 125 8.03 23.37 -34.14
C PRO A 125 8.42 22.49 -32.94
N LEU A 126 9.66 22.62 -32.47
CA LEU A 126 10.12 21.86 -31.30
C LEU A 126 9.46 22.34 -30.00
N GLN A 127 9.29 23.65 -29.81
CA GLN A 127 8.56 24.20 -28.66
C GLN A 127 7.10 23.75 -28.71
N ASP A 128 6.45 23.81 -29.88
CA ASP A 128 5.06 23.40 -30.06
C ASP A 128 4.86 21.90 -29.76
N ALA A 129 5.78 21.04 -30.18
CA ALA A 129 5.74 19.61 -29.89
C ALA A 129 5.89 19.31 -28.39
N VAL A 130 6.75 20.05 -27.68
CA VAL A 130 6.91 19.90 -26.22
C VAL A 130 5.65 20.39 -25.49
N ARG A 131 5.06 21.51 -25.91
CA ARG A 131 3.77 21.99 -25.37
C ARG A 131 2.64 20.98 -25.58
N ALA A 132 2.54 20.40 -26.77
CA ALA A 132 1.55 19.36 -27.05
C ALA A 132 1.72 18.14 -26.12
N THR A 133 2.95 17.81 -25.74
CA THR A 133 3.22 16.74 -24.75
C THR A 133 2.76 17.15 -23.35
N ALA A 134 3.01 18.39 -22.94
CA ALA A 134 2.52 18.93 -21.67
C ALA A 134 0.99 18.89 -21.59
N ASP A 135 0.31 19.30 -22.66
CA ASP A 135 -1.14 19.28 -22.76
C ASP A 135 -1.71 17.85 -22.69
N ALA A 136 -1.05 16.88 -23.33
CA ALA A 136 -1.44 15.47 -23.25
C ALA A 136 -1.31 14.91 -21.82
N GLU A 137 -0.23 15.19 -21.11
CA GLU A 137 -0.04 14.75 -19.72
C GLU A 137 -1.04 15.46 -18.78
N ARG A 138 -1.33 16.74 -19.01
CA ARG A 138 -2.37 17.46 -18.25
C ARG A 138 -3.75 16.86 -18.48
N GLY A 139 -4.09 16.51 -19.73
CA GLY A 139 -5.32 15.80 -20.07
C GLY A 139 -5.42 14.42 -19.41
N ARG A 140 -4.30 13.69 -19.32
CA ARG A 140 -4.22 12.43 -18.57
C ARG A 140 -4.47 12.65 -17.07
N ALA A 141 -3.83 13.65 -16.46
CA ALA A 141 -4.05 14.00 -15.05
C ALA A 141 -5.53 14.31 -14.79
N GLN A 142 -6.16 15.12 -15.65
CA GLN A 142 -7.58 15.45 -15.56
C GLN A 142 -8.50 14.23 -15.70
N THR A 143 -8.15 13.28 -16.57
CA THR A 143 -8.90 12.03 -16.71
C THR A 143 -8.82 11.18 -15.43
N ILE A 144 -7.63 11.05 -14.84
CA ILE A 144 -7.46 10.31 -13.59
C ILE A 144 -8.16 11.03 -12.43
N TYR A 145 -8.12 12.36 -12.42
CA TYR A 145 -8.85 13.17 -11.45
C TYR A 145 -10.36 12.87 -11.48
N ALA A 146 -10.96 12.78 -12.67
CA ALA A 146 -12.37 12.42 -12.84
C ALA A 146 -12.65 10.97 -12.40
N LEU A 147 -11.75 10.02 -12.67
CA LEU A 147 -11.86 8.65 -12.18
C LEU A 147 -11.81 8.57 -10.65
N LEU A 148 -11.01 9.41 -10.00
CA LEU A 148 -10.99 9.53 -8.54
C LEU A 148 -12.33 10.04 -7.99
N ASP A 149 -13.00 10.98 -8.67
CA ASP A 149 -14.33 11.45 -8.24
C ASP A 149 -15.40 10.37 -8.38
N VAL A 150 -15.36 9.59 -9.46
CA VAL A 150 -16.23 8.41 -9.62
C VAL A 150 -15.96 7.41 -8.50
N LEU A 151 -14.69 7.08 -8.24
CA LEU A 151 -14.32 6.15 -7.17
C LEU A 151 -14.77 6.64 -5.79
N ARG A 152 -14.66 7.94 -5.49
CA ARG A 152 -15.16 8.51 -4.24
C ARG A 152 -16.68 8.36 -4.11
N LYS A 153 -17.42 8.59 -5.19
CA LYS A 153 -18.89 8.39 -5.21
C LYS A 153 -19.25 6.92 -4.98
N ASP A 154 -18.49 6.00 -5.57
CA ASP A 154 -18.65 4.55 -5.35
C ASP A 154 -18.34 4.17 -3.89
N MET A 155 -17.30 4.75 -3.29
CA MET A 155 -17.00 4.55 -1.88
C MET A 155 -18.17 5.01 -1.00
N ILE A 156 -18.69 6.22 -1.24
CA ILE A 156 -19.81 6.77 -0.47
C ILE A 156 -21.07 5.92 -0.62
N SER A 157 -21.41 5.48 -1.85
CA SER A 157 -22.59 4.65 -2.10
C SER A 157 -22.48 3.27 -1.44
N ALA A 158 -21.26 2.75 -1.30
CA ALA A 158 -20.95 1.53 -0.56
C ALA A 158 -20.83 1.73 0.98
N GLY A 159 -21.07 2.96 1.49
CA GLY A 159 -20.94 3.27 2.92
C GLY A 159 -19.49 3.38 3.43
N ILE A 160 -18.53 3.51 2.51
CA ILE A 160 -17.10 3.63 2.78
C ILE A 160 -16.73 5.13 2.80
N ARG A 161 -16.08 5.58 3.88
CA ARG A 161 -15.58 6.96 3.95
C ARG A 161 -14.37 7.14 3.03
N PRO A 162 -14.40 8.07 2.06
CA PRO A 162 -13.22 8.37 1.23
C PRO A 162 -12.17 9.19 1.99
N PRO A 163 -10.90 9.24 1.52
CA PRO A 163 -9.87 10.10 2.10
C PRO A 163 -10.24 11.59 2.12
N ALA A 164 -9.79 12.34 3.12
CA ALA A 164 -10.14 13.76 3.32
C ALA A 164 -9.20 14.75 2.62
N ASP A 165 -8.32 14.25 1.75
CA ASP A 165 -7.27 15.02 1.07
C ASP A 165 -7.76 15.81 -0.15
N ARG A 166 -9.06 15.73 -0.47
CA ARG A 166 -9.73 16.66 -1.37
C ARG A 166 -10.70 17.51 -0.57
N PRO A 167 -10.80 18.83 -0.84
CA PRO A 167 -11.88 19.62 -0.30
C PRO A 167 -13.17 18.95 -0.77
N ASP A 168 -13.94 18.41 0.18
CA ASP A 168 -15.26 17.88 -0.13
C ASP A 168 -16.06 19.03 -0.77
N GLU A 169 -16.72 18.78 -1.89
CA GLU A 169 -17.77 19.67 -2.41
C GLU A 169 -19.01 19.71 -1.47
N ALA A 170 -18.84 19.40 -0.18
CA ALA A 170 -19.89 19.39 0.82
C ALA A 170 -19.76 20.61 1.74
N GLY A 171 -20.07 21.78 1.19
CA GLY A 171 -20.77 22.77 1.97
C GLY A 171 -22.18 22.26 2.24
N THR A 172 -22.40 21.63 3.40
CA THR A 172 -23.62 21.81 4.22
C THR A 172 -23.24 21.51 5.68
N PRO A 173 -23.03 22.53 6.53
CA PRO A 173 -23.06 22.31 7.97
C PRO A 173 -24.49 21.99 8.41
N ALA A 174 -24.63 21.02 9.32
CA ALA A 174 -25.85 20.82 10.10
C ALA A 174 -26.07 21.98 11.08
#